data_AF-A0A6N9TQV3-F1
#
_entry.id   AF-A0A6N9TQV3-F1
#
_cell.length_a   1.000
_cell.length_b   1.000
_cell.length_c   1.000
_cell.angle_alpha   90.00
_cell.angle_beta   90.00
_cell.angle_gamma   90.00
#
_symmetry.space_group_name_H-M   'P 1'
#
loop_
_entity.id
_entity.type
_entity.pdbx_description
1 polymer ?
#
loop_
_entity_poly.entity_id
_entity_poly.type
_entity_poly.pdbx_seq_one_letter_code
_entity_poly.pdbx_strand_id
1 'polypeptide(L)'
;ARRRLDRQLRAKEAELRQVEEQLAAARSTLAEERLRLRDRSDRVGRLRAVRDVISRDEWDRALDEERTSRAAVAAAAHKVAELEAAGARIRKEMGFVREDQRNRWMAELAERREKETTLRGRIARAAFYNARQRITAPVDGFVSRVTVHTPGGVVTPAEKVIQLVPAAAPLVVKARVRNRDIGFVAPGMRAGVKVDAYDFQKYGLIEGEVVRVGANSIEDKALGLVYEVVVRPERTWLRVEGRRR
;
A
#
# COMPACT_ATOMS: atom_id res chain seq x y z
N ALA A 1 23.38 1.36 13.71
CA ALA A 1 23.28 -0.07 13.33
C ALA A 1 24.25 -0.45 12.19
N ARG A 2 24.12 0.12 10.99
CA ARG A 2 24.94 -0.23 9.81
C ARG A 2 26.46 -0.17 10.04
N ARG A 3 26.97 0.93 10.61
CA ARG A 3 28.40 1.07 10.98
C ARG A 3 28.91 0.04 12.00
N ARG A 4 28.03 -0.60 12.79
CA ARG A 4 28.42 -1.67 13.73
C ARG A 4 28.54 -3.01 12.99
N LEU A 5 27.56 -3.33 12.14
CA LEU A 5 27.59 -4.50 11.26
C LEU A 5 28.82 -4.47 10.35
N ASP A 6 29.07 -3.33 9.69
CA ASP A 6 30.19 -3.19 8.77
C ASP A 6 31.53 -3.38 9.49
N ARG A 7 31.66 -2.89 10.73
CA ARG A 7 32.86 -3.13 11.56
C ARG A 7 33.01 -4.60 11.93
N GLN A 8 31.92 -5.27 12.31
CA GLN A 8 31.94 -6.68 12.69
C GLN A 8 32.26 -7.59 11.48
N LEU A 9 31.66 -7.32 10.32
CA LEU A 9 31.95 -8.05 9.08
C LEU A 9 33.37 -7.79 8.60
N ARG A 10 33.86 -6.55 8.63
CA ARG A 10 35.26 -6.24 8.28
C ARG A 10 36.26 -6.97 9.17
N ALA A 11 35.98 -7.09 10.47
CA ALA A 11 36.82 -7.84 11.39
C ALA A 11 36.86 -9.34 11.01
N LYS A 12 35.70 -9.94 10.73
CA LYS A 12 35.60 -11.33 10.27
C LYS A 12 36.20 -11.57 8.87
N GLU A 13 36.12 -10.59 7.98
CA GLU A 13 36.76 -10.63 6.66
C GLU A 13 38.29 -10.53 6.77
N ALA A 14 38.82 -9.79 7.75
CA ALA A 14 40.25 -9.79 8.04
C ALA A 14 40.70 -11.14 8.62
N GLU A 15 39.94 -11.70 9.56
CA GLU A 15 40.19 -13.03 10.13
C GLU A 15 40.19 -14.12 9.04
N LEU A 16 39.20 -14.08 8.13
CA LEU A 16 39.12 -15.01 7.01
C LEU A 16 40.33 -14.90 6.08
N ARG A 17 40.75 -13.67 5.73
CA ARG A 17 41.92 -13.44 4.88
C ARG A 17 43.19 -14.02 5.49
N GLN A 18 43.39 -13.82 6.79
CA GLN A 18 44.53 -14.40 7.50
C GLN A 18 44.53 -15.94 7.44
N VAL A 19 43.36 -16.57 7.62
CA VAL A 19 43.23 -18.03 7.49
C VAL A 19 43.46 -18.50 6.05
N GLU A 20 43.00 -17.74 5.06
CA GLU A 20 43.21 -18.04 3.63
C GLU A 20 44.68 -17.94 3.22
N GLU A 21 45.41 -16.95 3.74
CA GLU A 21 46.87 -16.83 3.57
C GLU A 21 47.61 -18.01 4.21
N GLN A 22 47.26 -18.38 5.44
CA GLN A 22 47.82 -19.56 6.12
C GLN A 22 47.50 -20.86 5.36
N LEU A 23 46.28 -20.97 4.82
CA LEU A 23 45.88 -22.12 4.02
C LEU A 23 46.67 -22.21 2.71
N ALA A 24 46.90 -21.07 2.04
CA ALA A 24 47.72 -21.02 0.84
C ALA A 24 49.16 -21.50 1.15
N ALA A 25 49.76 -21.01 2.23
CA ALA A 25 51.08 -21.46 2.68
C ALA A 25 51.09 -22.97 3.00
N ALA A 26 50.11 -23.46 3.75
CA ALA A 26 50.00 -24.87 4.12
C ALA A 26 49.81 -25.79 2.91
N ARG A 27 49.07 -25.34 1.88
CA ARG A 27 48.91 -26.07 0.62
C ARG A 27 50.21 -26.15 -0.17
N SER A 28 51.00 -25.08 -0.20
CA SER A 28 52.34 -25.10 -0.80
C SER A 28 53.26 -26.09 -0.07
N THR A 29 53.29 -26.06 1.27
CA THR A 29 54.06 -27.04 2.06
C THR A 29 53.61 -28.48 1.79
N LEU A 30 52.30 -28.73 1.72
CA LEU A 30 51.77 -30.05 1.38
C LEU A 30 52.21 -30.50 -0.02
N ALA A 31 52.25 -29.58 -0.99
CA ALA A 31 52.72 -29.89 -2.34
C ALA A 31 54.20 -30.28 -2.34
N GLU A 32 55.05 -29.55 -1.61
CA GLU A 32 56.47 -29.86 -1.45
C GLU A 32 56.71 -31.21 -0.78
N GLU A 33 56.00 -31.50 0.33
CA GLU A 33 56.10 -32.79 1.02
C GLU A 33 55.62 -33.96 0.15
N ARG A 34 54.60 -33.74 -0.70
CA ARG A 34 54.15 -34.75 -1.67
C ARG A 34 55.19 -35.05 -2.74
N LEU A 35 55.91 -34.03 -3.23
CA LEU A 35 57.02 -34.21 -4.17
C LEU A 35 58.17 -34.98 -3.51
N ARG A 36 58.56 -34.60 -2.29
CA ARG A 36 59.60 -35.33 -1.52
C ARG A 36 59.22 -36.80 -1.29
N LEU A 37 57.97 -37.07 -0.91
CA LEU A 37 57.48 -38.43 -0.76
C LEU A 37 57.56 -39.20 -2.06
N ARG A 38 57.15 -38.60 -3.19
CA ARG A 38 57.23 -39.22 -4.51
C ARG A 38 58.67 -39.61 -4.86
N ASP A 39 59.62 -38.69 -4.71
CA ASP A 39 61.03 -38.95 -5.02
C ASP A 39 61.61 -40.09 -4.16
N ARG A 40 61.24 -40.13 -2.87
CA ARG A 40 61.65 -41.21 -1.95
C ARG A 40 60.98 -42.54 -2.28
N SER A 41 59.68 -42.54 -2.59
CA SER A 41 58.96 -43.74 -3.05
C SER A 41 59.55 -44.29 -4.35
N ASP A 42 59.92 -43.43 -5.30
CA ASP A 42 60.58 -43.82 -6.55
C ASP A 42 61.99 -44.39 -6.28
N ARG A 43 62.73 -43.85 -5.30
CA ARG A 43 64.00 -44.43 -4.83
C ARG A 43 63.82 -45.81 -4.22
N VAL A 44 62.84 -46.00 -3.33
CA VAL A 44 62.51 -47.31 -2.75
C VAL A 44 62.11 -48.30 -3.85
N GLY A 45 61.32 -47.86 -4.84
CA GLY A 45 60.95 -48.67 -6.01
C GLY A 45 62.17 -49.14 -6.81
N ARG A 46 63.13 -48.25 -7.07
CA ARG A 46 64.40 -48.59 -7.74
C ARG A 46 65.26 -49.54 -6.92
N LEU A 47 65.45 -49.28 -5.63
CA LEU A 47 66.23 -50.15 -4.74
C LEU A 47 65.62 -51.54 -4.60
N ARG A 48 64.29 -51.65 -4.67
CA ARG A 48 63.58 -52.94 -4.64
C ARG A 48 63.92 -53.81 -5.83
N ALA A 49 64.20 -53.23 -7.00
CA ALA A 49 64.55 -53.96 -8.21
C ALA A 49 65.98 -54.55 -8.17
N VAL A 50 66.87 -53.97 -7.34
CA VAL A 50 68.26 -54.41 -7.18
C VAL A 50 68.52 -54.98 -5.77
N ARG A 51 67.48 -55.52 -5.13
CA ARG A 51 67.50 -55.94 -3.72
C ARG A 51 68.61 -56.95 -3.38
N ASP A 52 68.97 -57.81 -4.33
CA ASP A 52 69.96 -58.88 -4.12
C ASP A 52 71.41 -58.37 -4.11
N VAL A 53 71.64 -57.09 -4.47
CA VAL A 53 72.98 -56.49 -4.61
C VAL A 53 73.23 -55.40 -3.55
N ILE A 54 72.19 -54.93 -2.87
CA ILE A 54 72.27 -53.81 -1.90
C ILE A 54 72.38 -54.29 -0.45
N SER A 55 72.99 -53.46 0.40
CA SER A 55 73.05 -53.72 1.84
C SER A 55 71.66 -53.61 2.48
N ARG A 56 71.39 -54.50 3.46
CA ARG A 56 70.17 -54.44 4.29
C ARG A 56 70.00 -53.08 4.96
N ASP A 57 71.08 -52.47 5.42
CA ASP A 57 71.06 -51.16 6.08
C ASP A 57 70.69 -50.02 5.11
N GLU A 58 71.02 -50.15 3.82
CA GLU A 58 70.63 -49.16 2.81
C GLU A 58 69.14 -49.27 2.46
N TRP A 59 68.64 -50.50 2.35
CA TRP A 59 67.22 -50.78 2.15
C TRP A 59 66.36 -50.27 3.32
N ASP A 60 66.75 -50.62 4.56
CA ASP A 60 66.01 -50.23 5.76
C ASP A 60 66.00 -48.69 5.93
N ARG A 61 67.13 -48.02 5.66
CA ARG A 61 67.19 -46.54 5.65
C ARG A 61 66.24 -45.91 4.62
N ALA A 62 66.21 -46.43 3.40
CA ALA A 62 65.33 -45.89 2.35
C ALA A 62 63.85 -46.06 2.71
N LEU A 63 63.48 -47.18 3.35
CA LEU A 63 62.12 -47.43 3.80
C LEU A 63 61.72 -46.49 4.95
N ASP A 64 62.62 -46.23 5.90
CA ASP A 64 62.36 -45.30 7.00
C ASP A 64 62.30 -43.84 6.53
N GLU A 65 63.11 -43.45 5.55
CA GLU A 65 63.01 -42.16 4.86
C GLU A 65 61.65 -41.99 4.15
N GLU A 66 61.14 -43.04 3.50
CA GLU A 66 59.80 -43.01 2.87
C GLU A 66 58.69 -42.89 3.93
N ARG A 67 58.77 -43.69 5.00
CA ARG A 67 57.80 -43.64 6.11
C ARG A 67 57.74 -42.27 6.77
N THR A 68 58.89 -41.65 7.03
CA THR A 68 58.96 -40.31 7.62
C THR A 68 58.37 -39.24 6.70
N SER A 69 58.64 -39.31 5.39
CA SER A 69 57.97 -38.42 4.42
C SER A 69 56.48 -38.65 4.34
N ARG A 70 56.02 -39.91 4.42
CA ARG A 70 54.58 -40.22 4.41
C ARG A 70 53.88 -39.63 5.63
N ALA A 71 54.51 -39.72 6.81
CA ALA A 71 54.01 -39.08 8.02
C ALA A 71 53.99 -37.54 7.89
N ALA A 72 55.02 -36.94 7.27
CA ALA A 72 55.06 -35.50 7.02
C ALA A 72 53.93 -35.04 6.08
N VAL A 73 53.67 -35.77 4.98
CA VAL A 73 52.52 -35.50 4.09
C VAL A 73 51.20 -35.60 4.83
N ALA A 74 51.02 -36.62 5.69
CA ALA A 74 49.80 -36.77 6.48
C ALA A 74 49.61 -35.58 7.44
N ALA A 75 50.66 -35.16 8.15
CA ALA A 75 50.62 -34.00 9.05
C ALA A 75 50.29 -32.70 8.30
N ALA A 76 50.92 -32.46 7.15
CA ALA A 76 50.63 -31.30 6.30
C ALA A 76 49.19 -31.32 5.77
N ALA A 77 48.68 -32.50 5.37
CA ALA A 77 47.30 -32.65 4.91
C ALA A 77 46.28 -32.39 6.02
N HIS A 78 46.55 -32.87 7.25
CA HIS A 78 45.74 -32.55 8.42
C HIS A 78 45.70 -31.05 8.70
N LYS A 79 46.85 -30.36 8.56
CA LYS A 79 46.90 -28.91 8.76
C LYS A 79 46.07 -28.14 7.73
N VAL A 80 46.11 -28.56 6.46
CA VAL A 80 45.27 -28.00 5.40
C VAL A 80 43.78 -28.20 5.74
N ALA A 81 43.38 -29.41 6.12
CA ALA A 81 41.99 -29.70 6.48
C ALA A 81 41.50 -28.88 7.69
N GLU A 82 42.35 -28.67 8.69
CA GLU A 82 42.07 -27.82 9.86
C GLU A 82 41.79 -26.37 9.45
N LEU A 83 42.64 -25.79 8.61
CA LEU A 83 42.51 -24.41 8.13
C LEU A 83 41.30 -24.23 7.20
N GLU A 84 41.00 -25.22 6.36
CA GLU A 84 39.77 -25.23 5.54
C GLU A 84 38.51 -25.23 6.41
N ALA A 85 38.49 -26.07 7.45
CA ALA A 85 37.39 -26.11 8.40
C ALA A 85 37.24 -24.79 9.17
N ALA A 86 38.35 -24.17 9.58
CA ALA A 86 38.35 -22.87 10.23
C ALA A 86 37.77 -21.78 9.30
N GLY A 87 38.23 -21.70 8.05
CA GLY A 87 37.70 -20.77 7.05
C GLY A 87 36.21 -20.98 6.75
N ALA A 88 35.77 -22.24 6.68
CA ALA A 88 34.36 -22.57 6.49
C ALA A 88 33.48 -22.12 7.68
N ARG A 89 33.97 -22.26 8.92
CA ARG A 89 33.28 -21.77 10.13
C ARG A 89 33.11 -20.25 10.10
N ILE A 90 34.19 -19.50 9.80
CA ILE A 90 34.14 -18.04 9.71
C ILE A 90 33.14 -17.58 8.64
N ARG A 91 33.15 -18.20 7.46
CA ARG A 91 32.17 -17.91 6.39
C ARG A 91 30.73 -18.16 6.83
N LYS A 92 30.47 -19.25 7.56
CA LYS A 92 29.15 -19.56 8.11
C LYS A 92 28.69 -18.54 9.15
N GLU A 93 29.58 -18.14 10.06
CA GLU A 93 29.31 -17.07 11.03
C GLU A 93 28.96 -15.74 10.35
N MET A 94 29.74 -15.35 9.33
CA MET A 94 29.45 -14.15 8.54
C MET A 94 28.08 -14.23 7.86
N GLY A 95 27.72 -15.41 7.31
CA GLY A 95 26.41 -15.66 6.74
C GLY A 95 25.28 -15.49 7.76
N PHE A 96 25.43 -16.06 8.96
CA PHE A 96 24.47 -15.92 10.05
C PHE A 96 24.28 -14.47 10.49
N VAL A 97 25.37 -13.72 10.67
CA VAL A 97 25.33 -12.29 11.03
C VAL A 97 24.61 -11.46 9.97
N ARG A 98 24.83 -11.75 8.68
CA ARG A 98 24.15 -11.07 7.57
C ARG A 98 22.64 -11.37 7.56
N GLU A 99 22.26 -12.63 7.76
CA GLU A 99 20.85 -13.06 7.78
C GLU A 99 20.09 -12.50 8.99
N ASP A 100 20.65 -12.57 10.19
CA ASP A 100 20.04 -11.98 11.39
C ASP A 100 19.81 -10.47 11.22
N GLN A 101 20.80 -9.76 10.66
CA GLN A 101 20.66 -8.33 10.41
C GLN A 101 19.63 -8.02 9.32
N ARG A 102 19.57 -8.83 8.26
CA ARG A 102 18.54 -8.72 7.22
C ARG A 102 17.14 -8.88 7.82
N ASN A 103 16.94 -9.91 8.65
CA ASN A 103 15.66 -10.16 9.29
C ASN A 103 15.25 -9.00 10.22
N ARG A 104 16.19 -8.43 10.97
CA ARG A 104 15.92 -7.24 11.80
C ARG A 104 15.51 -6.03 10.97
N TRP A 105 16.19 -5.76 9.85
CA TRP A 105 15.82 -4.66 8.97
C TRP A 105 14.45 -4.88 8.31
N MET A 106 14.12 -6.12 7.95
CA MET A 106 12.79 -6.45 7.41
C MET A 106 11.68 -6.24 8.44
N ALA A 107 11.91 -6.64 9.70
CA ALA A 107 10.96 -6.41 10.79
C ALA A 107 10.78 -4.91 11.06
N GLU A 108 11.88 -4.14 11.15
CA GLU A 108 11.80 -2.69 11.34
C GLU A 108 11.09 -2.01 10.16
N LEU A 109 11.38 -2.42 8.91
CA LEU A 109 10.71 -1.88 7.74
C LEU A 109 9.19 -2.15 7.76
N ALA A 110 8.78 -3.35 8.16
CA ALA A 110 7.37 -3.70 8.28
C ALA A 110 6.67 -2.81 9.33
N GLU A 111 7.27 -2.66 10.51
CA GLU A 111 6.75 -1.80 11.58
C GLU A 111 6.63 -0.33 11.14
N ARG A 112 7.64 0.19 10.43
CA ARG A 112 7.63 1.57 9.92
C ARG A 112 6.53 1.78 8.87
N ARG A 113 6.31 0.81 7.98
CA ARG A 113 5.24 0.86 6.97
C ARG A 113 3.85 0.81 7.58
N GLU A 114 3.66 0.00 8.62
CA GLU A 114 2.41 -0.05 9.37
C GLU A 114 2.12 1.30 10.04
N LYS A 115 3.13 1.89 10.70
CA LYS A 115 3.03 3.23 11.30
C LYS A 115 2.73 4.30 10.26
N GLU A 116 3.39 4.26 9.11
CA GLU A 116 3.15 5.18 7.99
C GLU A 116 1.69 5.09 7.52
N THR A 117 1.18 3.88 7.31
CA THR A 117 -0.19 3.64 6.86
C THR A 117 -1.20 4.16 7.89
N THR A 118 -0.96 3.90 9.16
CA THR A 118 -1.79 4.38 10.28
C THR A 118 -1.80 5.91 10.35
N LEU A 119 -0.62 6.53 10.24
CA LEU A 119 -0.49 7.99 10.26
C LEU A 119 -1.17 8.64 9.05
N ARG A 120 -1.04 8.05 7.85
CA ARG A 120 -1.79 8.51 6.66
C ARG A 120 -3.28 8.45 6.87
N GLY A 121 -3.80 7.36 7.43
CA GLY A 121 -5.22 7.25 7.79
C GLY A 121 -5.67 8.34 8.78
N ARG A 122 -4.85 8.64 9.79
CA ARG A 122 -5.12 9.72 10.76
C ARG A 122 -5.12 11.10 10.10
N ILE A 123 -4.18 11.37 9.20
CA ILE A 123 -4.11 12.64 8.46
C ILE A 123 -5.34 12.80 7.57
N ALA A 124 -5.72 11.77 6.80
CA ALA A 124 -6.89 11.81 5.93
C ALA A 124 -8.18 12.04 6.74
N ARG A 125 -8.32 11.37 7.89
CA ARG A 125 -9.44 11.56 8.82
C ARG A 125 -9.48 12.99 9.37
N ALA A 126 -8.33 13.53 9.81
CA ALA A 126 -8.25 14.89 10.32
C ALA A 126 -8.57 15.94 9.23
N ALA A 127 -8.08 15.74 8.01
CA ALA A 127 -8.38 16.60 6.86
C ALA A 127 -9.88 16.58 6.53
N PHE A 128 -10.50 15.40 6.53
CA PHE A 128 -11.93 15.23 6.30
C PHE A 128 -12.79 15.99 7.33
N TYR A 129 -12.45 15.92 8.62
CA TYR A 129 -13.17 16.67 9.64
C TYR A 129 -12.93 18.18 9.54
N ASN A 130 -11.69 18.62 9.30
CA ASN A 130 -11.39 20.04 9.09
C ASN A 130 -12.19 20.63 7.93
N ALA A 131 -12.26 19.92 6.79
CA ALA A 131 -13.05 20.37 5.64
C ALA A 131 -14.54 20.55 5.99
N ARG A 132 -15.07 19.75 6.93
CA ARG A 132 -16.47 19.80 7.36
C ARG A 132 -16.76 20.80 8.49
N GLN A 133 -15.74 21.40 9.10
CA GLN A 133 -15.94 22.52 10.02
C GLN A 133 -16.46 23.76 9.30
N ARG A 134 -16.19 23.89 8.00
CA ARG A 134 -16.72 24.96 7.16
C ARG A 134 -17.89 24.45 6.32
N ILE A 135 -19.09 24.78 6.75
CA ILE A 135 -20.31 24.49 5.97
C ILE A 135 -20.38 25.48 4.81
N THR A 136 -20.44 24.97 3.59
CA THR A 136 -20.53 25.76 2.35
C THR A 136 -21.82 25.41 1.60
N ALA A 137 -22.34 26.35 0.82
CA ALA A 137 -23.51 26.11 -0.02
C ALA A 137 -23.13 25.14 -1.17
N PRO A 138 -23.91 24.06 -1.42
CA PRO A 138 -23.60 23.11 -2.50
C PRO A 138 -23.98 23.65 -3.89
N VAL A 139 -24.83 24.68 -3.95
CA VAL A 139 -25.32 25.31 -5.18
C VAL A 139 -25.52 26.80 -4.94
N ASP A 140 -25.51 27.59 -6.01
CA ASP A 140 -25.89 28.99 -5.95
C ASP A 140 -27.38 29.14 -5.66
N GLY A 141 -27.73 30.08 -4.77
CA GLY A 141 -29.09 30.22 -4.31
C GLY A 141 -29.29 31.30 -3.26
N PHE A 142 -30.51 31.37 -2.76
CA PHE A 142 -30.93 32.31 -1.74
C PHE A 142 -31.17 31.58 -0.43
N VAL A 143 -30.72 32.17 0.67
CA VAL A 143 -30.97 31.65 2.02
C VAL A 143 -32.42 31.95 2.40
N SER A 144 -33.23 30.91 2.53
CA SER A 144 -34.65 31.04 2.91
C SER A 144 -34.84 31.10 4.42
N ARG A 145 -34.04 30.32 5.17
CA ARG A 145 -34.11 30.27 6.63
C ARG A 145 -32.75 29.93 7.23
N VAL A 146 -32.41 30.58 8.34
CA VAL A 146 -31.28 30.24 9.20
C VAL A 146 -31.84 29.75 10.52
N THR A 147 -31.50 28.53 10.93
CA THR A 147 -32.00 27.93 12.18
C THR A 147 -31.10 28.30 13.37
N VAL A 148 -29.79 28.39 13.14
CA VAL A 148 -28.79 28.66 14.18
C VAL A 148 -28.26 30.07 14.02
N HIS A 149 -28.48 30.91 15.04
CA HIS A 149 -28.21 32.35 14.99
C HIS A 149 -27.25 32.82 16.09
N THR A 150 -26.78 31.91 16.96
CA THR A 150 -25.99 32.26 18.15
C THR A 150 -24.50 31.95 17.93
N PRO A 151 -23.61 32.96 17.96
CA PRO A 151 -22.16 32.73 17.95
C PRO A 151 -21.73 31.89 19.15
N GLY A 152 -20.93 30.85 18.93
CA GLY A 152 -20.53 29.90 19.97
C GLY A 152 -21.57 28.84 20.33
N GLY A 153 -22.74 28.83 19.67
CA GLY A 153 -23.72 27.75 19.79
C GLY A 153 -23.17 26.42 19.25
N VAL A 154 -23.42 25.35 19.98
CA VAL A 154 -23.01 23.99 19.58
C VAL A 154 -24.10 23.39 18.70
N VAL A 155 -23.70 22.85 17.54
CA VAL A 155 -24.60 22.14 16.61
C VAL A 155 -24.28 20.65 16.57
N THR A 156 -25.32 19.83 16.48
CA THR A 156 -25.18 18.38 16.43
C THR A 156 -25.07 17.88 14.97
N PRO A 157 -24.48 16.68 14.74
CA PRO A 157 -24.48 16.08 13.42
C PRO A 157 -25.92 15.94 12.86
N ALA A 158 -26.09 16.26 11.58
CA ALA A 158 -27.38 16.26 10.86
C ALA A 158 -28.41 17.31 11.32
N GLU A 159 -28.04 18.23 12.22
CA GLU A 159 -28.87 19.37 12.55
C GLU A 159 -28.98 20.34 11.37
N LYS A 160 -30.20 20.78 11.07
CA LYS A 160 -30.45 21.69 9.94
C LYS A 160 -30.04 23.10 10.31
N VAL A 161 -28.89 23.56 9.80
CA VAL A 161 -28.36 24.90 10.10
C VAL A 161 -28.98 25.98 9.19
N ILE A 162 -29.06 25.72 7.88
CA ILE A 162 -29.51 26.68 6.87
C ILE A 162 -30.39 25.96 5.84
N GLN A 163 -31.47 26.61 5.41
CA GLN A 163 -32.28 26.21 4.27
C GLN A 163 -31.97 27.10 3.07
N LEU A 164 -31.53 26.48 1.97
CA LEU A 164 -31.14 27.14 0.72
C LEU A 164 -32.16 26.84 -0.39
N VAL A 165 -32.51 27.85 -1.17
CA VAL A 165 -33.33 27.72 -2.40
C VAL A 165 -32.43 27.98 -3.60
N PRO A 166 -32.22 27.01 -4.52
CA PRO A 166 -31.35 27.21 -5.67
C PRO A 166 -31.81 28.34 -6.59
N ALA A 167 -30.87 29.16 -7.09
CA ALA A 167 -31.20 30.29 -7.96
C ALA A 167 -31.71 29.84 -9.34
N ALA A 168 -31.21 28.69 -9.83
CA ALA A 168 -31.57 28.13 -11.13
C ALA A 168 -32.74 27.12 -11.07
N ALA A 169 -33.52 27.10 -9.98
CA ALA A 169 -34.67 26.19 -9.89
C ALA A 169 -35.78 26.62 -10.87
N PRO A 170 -36.22 25.77 -11.81
CA PRO A 170 -37.33 26.12 -12.68
C PRO A 170 -38.61 26.27 -11.85
N LEU A 171 -39.35 27.34 -12.10
CA LEU A 171 -40.68 27.52 -11.51
C LEU A 171 -41.58 26.40 -12.04
N VAL A 172 -42.11 25.57 -11.14
CA VAL A 172 -43.06 24.52 -11.46
C VAL A 172 -44.25 24.62 -10.52
N VAL A 173 -45.43 24.34 -11.06
CA VAL A 173 -46.68 24.34 -10.30
C VAL A 173 -47.00 22.91 -9.96
N LYS A 174 -47.14 22.61 -8.66
CA LYS A 174 -47.62 21.32 -8.19
C LYS A 174 -49.12 21.40 -7.96
N ALA A 175 -49.88 20.70 -8.81
CA ALA A 175 -51.31 20.57 -8.70
C ALA A 175 -51.69 19.20 -8.12
N ARG A 176 -52.84 19.12 -7.48
CA ARG A 176 -53.42 17.87 -6.97
C ARG A 176 -54.66 17.54 -7.79
N VAL A 177 -54.70 16.35 -8.36
CA VAL A 177 -55.81 15.85 -9.19
C VAL A 177 -56.49 14.70 -8.46
N ARG A 178 -57.82 14.66 -8.46
CA ARG A 178 -58.58 13.59 -7.78
C ARG A 178 -58.36 12.25 -8.50
N ASN A 179 -58.39 11.15 -7.75
CA ASN A 179 -58.20 9.80 -8.30
C ASN A 179 -59.14 9.51 -9.50
N ARG A 180 -60.40 9.93 -9.44
CA ARG A 180 -61.37 9.75 -10.55
C ARG A 180 -60.97 10.46 -11.86
N ASP A 181 -60.20 11.53 -11.78
CA ASP A 181 -59.89 12.41 -12.91
C ASP A 181 -58.48 12.15 -13.47
N ILE A 182 -57.64 11.38 -12.76
CA ILE A 182 -56.24 11.17 -13.14
C ILE A 182 -56.09 10.39 -14.45
N GLY A 183 -57.04 9.50 -14.77
CA GLY A 183 -57.04 8.72 -16.01
C GLY A 183 -57.13 9.58 -17.29
N PHE A 184 -57.49 10.86 -17.15
CA PHE A 184 -57.62 11.81 -18.26
C PHE A 184 -56.44 12.79 -18.37
N VAL A 185 -55.46 12.71 -17.46
CA VAL A 185 -54.32 13.63 -17.44
C VAL A 185 -53.04 12.89 -17.84
N ALA A 186 -52.38 13.36 -18.88
CA ALA A 186 -51.13 12.80 -19.38
C ALA A 186 -50.02 13.86 -19.48
N PRO A 187 -48.74 13.47 -19.38
CA PRO A 187 -47.62 14.33 -19.76
C PRO A 187 -47.77 14.86 -21.19
N GLY A 188 -47.39 16.13 -21.42
CA GLY A 188 -47.51 16.82 -22.71
C GLY A 188 -48.81 17.61 -22.90
N MET A 189 -49.79 17.46 -22.00
CA MET A 189 -51.05 18.19 -22.09
C MET A 189 -50.88 19.67 -21.73
N ARG A 190 -51.55 20.56 -22.48
CA ARG A 190 -51.63 21.99 -22.15
C ARG A 190 -52.46 22.21 -20.90
N ALA A 191 -52.00 23.09 -20.02
CA ALA A 191 -52.63 23.44 -18.77
C ALA A 191 -52.61 24.96 -18.57
N GLY A 192 -53.77 25.55 -18.27
CA GLY A 192 -53.88 26.95 -17.89
C GLY A 192 -53.77 27.13 -16.38
N VAL A 193 -52.76 27.86 -15.92
CA VAL A 193 -52.53 28.17 -14.51
C VAL A 193 -53.15 29.52 -14.18
N LYS A 194 -54.16 29.51 -13.30
CA LYS A 194 -54.77 30.71 -12.72
C LYS A 194 -54.08 31.05 -11.40
N VAL A 195 -53.63 32.29 -11.25
CA VAL A 195 -52.96 32.76 -10.04
C VAL A 195 -53.99 33.47 -9.17
N ASP A 196 -54.37 32.88 -8.03
CA ASP A 196 -55.45 33.37 -7.16
C ASP A 196 -55.27 34.83 -6.71
N ALA A 197 -54.02 35.26 -6.51
CA ALA A 197 -53.70 36.64 -6.12
C ALA A 197 -54.07 37.70 -7.18
N TYR A 198 -54.38 37.30 -8.41
CA TYR A 198 -54.70 38.21 -9.52
C TYR A 198 -55.95 37.73 -10.28
N ASP A 199 -56.88 38.64 -10.55
CA ASP A 199 -58.07 38.32 -11.33
C ASP A 199 -57.69 37.86 -12.76
N PHE A 200 -57.93 36.57 -13.05
CA PHE A 200 -57.59 35.95 -14.33
C PHE A 200 -58.40 36.51 -15.50
N GLN A 201 -59.58 37.11 -15.25
CA GLN A 201 -60.35 37.77 -16.32
C GLN A 201 -59.69 39.07 -16.75
N LYS A 202 -59.05 39.79 -15.81
CA LYS A 202 -58.37 41.06 -16.09
C LYS A 202 -56.93 40.87 -16.57
N TYR A 203 -56.20 39.91 -16.01
CA TYR A 203 -54.76 39.75 -16.25
C TYR A 203 -54.38 38.47 -17.02
N GLY A 204 -55.36 37.63 -17.35
CA GLY A 204 -55.17 36.40 -18.11
C GLY A 204 -54.66 35.23 -17.27
N LEU A 205 -54.35 34.13 -17.96
CA LEU A 205 -53.81 32.91 -17.38
C LEU A 205 -52.38 32.65 -17.88
N ILE A 206 -51.64 31.84 -17.12
CA ILE A 206 -50.31 31.39 -17.52
C ILE A 206 -50.47 30.04 -18.20
N GLU A 207 -50.21 29.99 -19.49
CA GLU A 207 -50.13 28.73 -20.23
C GLU A 207 -48.95 27.91 -19.71
N GLY A 208 -49.14 26.59 -19.67
CA GLY A 208 -48.14 25.65 -19.22
C GLY A 208 -48.41 24.26 -19.78
N GLU A 209 -47.52 23.34 -19.46
CA GLU A 209 -47.54 21.97 -19.94
C GLU A 209 -47.39 21.00 -18.75
N VAL A 210 -48.19 19.95 -18.74
CA VAL A 210 -48.04 18.86 -17.77
C VAL A 210 -46.74 18.13 -18.06
N VAL A 211 -45.75 18.25 -17.17
CA VAL A 211 -44.44 17.60 -17.35
C VAL A 211 -44.35 16.26 -16.64
N ARG A 212 -45.15 16.05 -15.59
CA ARG A 212 -45.13 14.81 -14.81
C ARG A 212 -46.46 14.55 -14.13
N VAL A 213 -46.91 13.30 -14.20
CA VAL A 213 -48.03 12.78 -13.42
C VAL A 213 -47.46 11.78 -12.41
N GLY A 214 -47.81 11.92 -11.13
CA GLY A 214 -47.39 11.00 -10.09
C GLY A 214 -47.91 9.59 -10.35
N ALA A 215 -47.06 8.58 -10.14
CA ALA A 215 -47.44 7.18 -10.38
C ALA A 215 -48.39 6.62 -9.30
N ASN A 216 -48.36 7.19 -8.10
CA ASN A 216 -49.12 6.73 -6.95
C ASN A 216 -49.97 7.85 -6.37
N SER A 217 -51.13 7.49 -5.82
CA SER A 217 -51.95 8.41 -5.03
C SER A 217 -51.30 8.70 -3.67
N ILE A 218 -51.43 9.94 -3.23
CA ILE A 218 -51.11 10.40 -1.87
C ILE A 218 -52.40 10.71 -1.11
N GLU A 219 -52.37 10.49 0.20
CA GLU A 219 -53.50 10.82 1.07
C GLU A 219 -53.50 12.30 1.42
N ASP A 220 -54.57 12.99 1.07
CA ASP A 220 -54.82 14.38 1.45
C ASP A 220 -55.95 14.46 2.47
N LYS A 221 -55.72 15.21 3.56
CA LYS A 221 -56.64 15.31 4.70
C LYS A 221 -58.03 15.84 4.33
N ALA A 222 -58.16 16.61 3.24
CA ALA A 222 -59.43 17.19 2.81
C ALA A 222 -60.01 16.51 1.57
N LEU A 223 -59.15 16.01 0.68
CA LEU A 223 -59.56 15.51 -0.65
C LEU A 223 -59.49 13.98 -0.79
N GLY A 224 -59.02 13.26 0.23
CA GLY A 224 -58.82 11.81 0.16
C GLY A 224 -57.62 11.45 -0.72
N LEU A 225 -57.72 10.34 -1.46
CA LEU A 225 -56.66 9.91 -2.38
C LEU A 225 -56.58 10.83 -3.61
N VAL A 226 -55.45 11.53 -3.76
CA VAL A 226 -55.15 12.44 -4.87
C VAL A 226 -53.82 12.11 -5.52
N TYR A 227 -53.64 12.49 -6.78
CA TYR A 227 -52.39 12.35 -7.51
C TYR A 227 -51.72 13.72 -7.66
N GLU A 228 -50.40 13.77 -7.46
CA GLU A 228 -49.61 14.97 -7.71
C GLU A 228 -49.31 15.09 -9.20
N VAL A 229 -49.66 16.23 -9.80
CA VAL A 229 -49.34 16.58 -11.18
C VAL A 229 -48.45 17.81 -11.18
N VAL A 230 -47.37 17.77 -11.95
CA VAL A 230 -46.42 18.88 -12.09
C VAL A 230 -46.66 19.55 -13.44
N VAL A 231 -46.93 20.85 -13.40
CA VAL A 231 -47.13 21.71 -14.58
C VAL A 231 -45.96 22.68 -14.67
N ARG A 232 -45.33 22.74 -15.83
CA ARG A 232 -44.29 23.73 -16.15
C ARG A 232 -44.94 24.90 -16.89
N PRO A 233 -44.98 26.10 -16.32
CA PRO A 233 -45.49 27.28 -17.01
C PRO A 233 -44.53 27.73 -18.12
N GLU A 234 -45.06 28.21 -19.24
CA GLU A 234 -44.27 28.76 -20.36
C GLU A 234 -43.61 30.10 -19.97
N ARG A 235 -44.21 30.82 -19.03
CA ARG A 235 -43.73 32.09 -18.49
C ARG A 235 -43.84 32.12 -16.98
N THR A 236 -42.87 32.74 -16.32
CA THR A 236 -42.80 32.84 -14.86
C THR A 236 -43.32 34.17 -14.32
N TRP A 237 -43.98 34.96 -15.16
CA TRP A 237 -44.46 36.31 -14.83
C TRP A 237 -45.83 36.59 -15.43
N LEU A 238 -46.57 37.49 -14.79
CA LEU A 238 -47.84 38.05 -15.26
C LEU A 238 -47.69 39.57 -15.44
N ARG A 239 -48.43 40.18 -16.37
CA ARG A 239 -48.47 41.64 -16.53
C ARG A 239 -49.64 42.20 -15.71
N VAL A 240 -49.33 42.81 -14.59
CA VAL A 240 -50.31 43.41 -13.66
C VAL A 240 -50.03 44.91 -13.60
N GLU A 241 -51.01 45.73 -13.99
CA GLU A 241 -50.92 47.20 -13.95
C GLU A 241 -49.62 47.73 -14.62
N GLY A 242 -49.30 47.16 -15.79
CA GLY A 242 -48.12 47.53 -16.59
C GLY A 242 -46.77 46.98 -16.11
N ARG A 243 -46.69 46.34 -14.93
CA ARG A 243 -45.46 45.76 -14.38
C ARG A 243 -45.43 44.23 -14.49
N ARG A 244 -44.24 43.65 -14.67
CA ARG A 244 -44.04 42.20 -14.59
C ARG A 244 -44.01 41.81 -13.11
N ARG A 245 -44.87 40.87 -12.72
CA ARG A 245 -44.95 40.28 -11.38
C ARG A 245 -44.67 38.80 -11.46
#